data_AF-A0A2P5MIY2-F1
#
_entry.id   AF-A0A2P5MIY2-F1
#
_cell.length_a   1.000
_cell.length_b   1.000
_cell.length_c   1.000
_cell.angle_alpha   90.00
_cell.angle_beta   90.00
_cell.angle_gamma   90.00
#
_symmetry.space_group_name_H-M   'P 1'
#
loop_
_entity.id
_entity.type
_entity.pdbx_description
1 polymer ?
#
loop_
_entity_poly.entity_id
_entity_poly.type
_entity_poly.pdbx_seq_one_letter_code
_entity_poly.pdbx_strand_id
1 'polypeptide(L)'
;MTKRSKAAHRRLASWILADLTRLAAVQRAGGKKLDVASWLIVGGNILSSAPVGAGEGGRSAPERFGLDYGSLLIFAQRCGLESTAADIQRQVAATMKWRAAESARIGRAHHAPMAPDTIGRLLGVTEDDRRAARAWRIGTIGGSKEARAEAAKERDRARKAQKRREAGMSKQAHSLSRIAPWKALGMSKATWYRRGKPGETTLSETTLSVHNKCGETTLSVHNIEDTANASARSALEADCSISDAEGDISAGDSLPAPAADAAELAERLRRMRAEPAPPRPPLPPGGLAARALATIRKPQQGAGALGRARPGVGKVAAE
;
A
#
# COMPACT_ATOMS: atom_id res chain seq x y z
N MET A 1 2.26 9.40 14.53
CA MET A 1 1.75 8.96 13.22
C MET A 1 2.35 9.85 12.14
N THR A 2 3.13 9.29 11.21
CA THR A 2 3.72 10.06 10.10
C THR A 2 2.63 10.54 9.14
N LYS A 3 2.62 11.84 8.82
CA LYS A 3 1.67 12.41 7.84
C LYS A 3 1.97 11.76 6.47
N ARG A 4 1.00 11.01 5.93
CA ARG A 4 1.11 10.49 4.56
C ARG A 4 1.02 11.65 3.57
N SER A 5 1.86 11.65 2.55
CA SER A 5 1.79 12.66 1.48
C SER A 5 0.51 12.51 0.66
N LYS A 6 0.05 13.58 0.00
CA LYS A 6 -1.10 13.55 -0.91
C LYS A 6 -0.95 12.47 -1.99
N ALA A 7 0.28 12.30 -2.51
CA ALA A 7 0.61 11.26 -3.48
C ALA A 7 0.35 9.83 -2.93
N ALA A 8 0.64 9.59 -1.66
CA ALA A 8 0.36 8.31 -1.01
C ALA A 8 -1.15 8.03 -0.90
N HIS A 9 -1.97 9.06 -0.61
CA HIS A 9 -3.43 8.92 -0.59
C HIS A 9 -3.99 8.58 -1.98
N ARG A 10 -3.51 9.24 -3.05
CA ARG A 10 -3.94 8.94 -4.43
C ARG A 10 -3.62 7.49 -4.85
N ARG A 11 -2.41 7.02 -4.54
CA ARG A 11 -2.02 5.62 -4.82
C ARG A 11 -2.93 4.64 -4.08
N LEU A 12 -3.20 4.92 -2.81
CA LEU A 12 -4.11 4.09 -2.01
C LEU A 12 -5.53 4.09 -2.57
N ALA A 13 -6.08 5.26 -2.93
CA ALA A 13 -7.41 5.38 -3.53
C ALA A 13 -7.51 4.59 -4.83
N SER A 14 -6.51 4.73 -5.73
CA SER A 14 -6.44 3.96 -6.98
C SER A 14 -6.46 2.45 -6.75
N TRP A 15 -5.67 1.98 -5.79
CA TRP A 15 -5.65 0.58 -5.41
C TRP A 15 -6.99 0.08 -4.85
N ILE A 16 -7.66 0.88 -4.02
CA ILE A 16 -8.98 0.53 -3.48
C ILE A 16 -10.03 0.49 -4.60
N LEU A 17 -10.05 1.46 -5.52
CA LEU A 17 -10.98 1.46 -6.66
C LEU A 17 -10.79 0.23 -7.56
N ALA A 18 -9.53 -0.19 -7.76
CA ALA A 18 -9.24 -1.42 -8.49
C ALA A 18 -9.73 -2.67 -7.74
N ASP A 19 -9.61 -2.72 -6.42
CA ASP A 19 -10.14 -3.80 -5.58
C ASP A 19 -11.67 -3.85 -5.66
N LEU A 20 -12.33 -2.69 -5.56
CA LEU A 20 -13.78 -2.55 -5.68
C LEU A 20 -14.31 -3.06 -7.03
N THR A 21 -13.63 -2.70 -8.13
CA THR A 21 -14.02 -3.17 -9.47
C THR A 21 -13.97 -4.70 -9.57
N ARG A 22 -12.91 -5.33 -9.04
CA ARG A 22 -12.81 -6.80 -9.02
C ARG A 22 -13.85 -7.44 -8.10
N LEU A 23 -14.12 -6.80 -6.97
CA LEU A 23 -15.12 -7.27 -6.02
C LEU A 23 -16.54 -7.24 -6.63
N ALA A 24 -16.89 -6.17 -7.33
CA ALA A 24 -18.16 -6.05 -8.04
C ALA A 24 -18.32 -7.16 -9.09
N ALA A 25 -17.25 -7.48 -9.82
CA ALA A 25 -17.26 -8.58 -10.79
C ALA A 25 -17.52 -9.94 -10.12
N VAL A 26 -16.85 -10.23 -8.99
CA VAL A 26 -17.05 -11.47 -8.22
C VAL A 26 -18.46 -11.58 -7.66
N GLN A 27 -18.98 -10.51 -7.04
CA GLN A 27 -20.31 -10.54 -6.46
C GLN A 27 -21.39 -10.77 -7.54
N ARG A 28 -21.28 -10.09 -8.69
CA ARG A 28 -22.20 -10.30 -9.82
C ARG A 28 -22.09 -11.70 -10.42
N ALA A 29 -20.88 -12.24 -10.57
CA ALA A 29 -20.69 -13.61 -11.02
C ALA A 29 -21.31 -14.65 -10.07
N GLY A 30 -21.37 -14.32 -8.77
CA GLY A 30 -22.09 -15.10 -7.76
C GLY A 30 -23.60 -14.81 -7.69
N GLY A 31 -24.18 -14.04 -8.63
CA GLY A 31 -25.61 -13.72 -8.66
C GLY A 31 -26.07 -12.70 -7.63
N LYS A 32 -25.16 -12.05 -6.89
CA LYS A 32 -25.53 -11.01 -5.91
C LYS A 32 -25.91 -9.72 -6.63
N LYS A 33 -27.07 -9.17 -6.29
CA LYS A 33 -27.48 -7.82 -6.71
C LYS A 33 -26.66 -6.78 -5.94
N LEU A 34 -26.00 -5.87 -6.67
CA LEU A 34 -25.21 -4.81 -6.06
C LEU A 34 -26.14 -3.68 -5.61
N ASP A 35 -26.07 -3.29 -4.33
CA ASP A 35 -26.78 -2.11 -3.83
C ASP A 35 -26.12 -0.82 -4.35
N VAL A 36 -26.76 -0.20 -5.33
CA VAL A 36 -26.25 1.00 -6.02
C VAL A 36 -25.91 2.11 -5.02
N ALA A 37 -26.74 2.33 -3.99
CA ALA A 37 -26.50 3.38 -3.01
C ALA A 37 -25.21 3.16 -2.21
N SER A 38 -25.04 1.97 -1.61
CA SER A 38 -23.83 1.64 -0.85
C SER A 38 -22.55 1.71 -1.70
N TRP A 39 -22.61 1.24 -2.94
CA TRP A 39 -21.48 1.28 -3.86
C TRP A 39 -21.10 2.72 -4.26
N LEU A 40 -22.09 3.57 -4.53
CA LEU A 40 -21.86 4.98 -4.85
C LEU A 40 -21.31 5.74 -3.64
N ILE A 41 -21.78 5.47 -2.41
CA ILE A 41 -21.24 6.04 -1.17
C ILE A 41 -19.76 5.72 -1.01
N VAL A 42 -19.39 4.44 -1.18
CA VAL A 42 -17.99 4.01 -1.10
C VAL A 42 -17.16 4.65 -2.20
N GLY A 43 -17.60 4.59 -3.45
CA GLY A 43 -16.90 5.18 -4.60
C GLY A 43 -16.65 6.67 -4.42
N GLY A 44 -17.68 7.42 -4.02
CA GLY A 44 -17.59 8.86 -3.77
C GLY A 44 -16.61 9.20 -2.65
N ASN A 45 -16.64 8.44 -1.54
CA ASN A 45 -15.72 8.66 -0.43
C ASN A 45 -14.25 8.41 -0.84
N ILE A 46 -13.98 7.35 -1.60
CA ILE A 46 -12.63 7.03 -2.05
C ILE A 46 -12.12 8.06 -3.06
N LEU A 47 -12.94 8.46 -4.03
CA LEU A 47 -12.57 9.49 -5.01
C LEU A 47 -12.30 10.86 -4.34
N SER A 48 -13.09 11.23 -3.33
CA SER A 48 -12.89 12.49 -2.58
C SER A 48 -11.68 12.49 -1.64
N SER A 49 -11.09 11.33 -1.34
CA SER A 49 -9.85 11.23 -0.55
C SER A 49 -8.59 11.68 -1.30
N ALA A 50 -8.72 11.90 -2.62
CA ALA A 50 -7.66 12.32 -3.52
C ALA A 50 -8.00 13.71 -4.10
N PRO A 51 -7.72 14.81 -3.38
CA PRO A 51 -8.06 16.14 -3.88
C PRO A 51 -7.37 16.42 -5.20
N VAL A 52 -8.03 17.16 -6.09
CA VAL A 52 -7.47 17.65 -7.35
C VAL A 52 -6.36 18.66 -7.03
N GLY A 53 -5.22 18.58 -7.70
CA GLY A 53 -4.12 19.53 -7.53
C GLY A 53 -2.75 19.01 -7.96
N ALA A 54 -1.84 19.92 -8.31
CA ALA A 54 -0.45 19.60 -8.60
C ALA A 54 0.16 18.82 -7.43
N GLY A 55 0.74 17.65 -7.71
CA GLY A 55 1.52 16.96 -6.68
C GLY A 55 2.68 17.86 -6.23
N GLU A 56 3.08 17.75 -4.96
CA GLU A 56 4.39 18.25 -4.52
C GLU A 56 5.45 17.66 -5.46
N GLY A 57 6.00 18.48 -6.36
CA GLY A 57 6.97 18.03 -7.37
C GLY A 57 6.58 18.22 -8.84
N GLY A 58 5.56 19.01 -9.18
CA GLY A 58 5.33 19.51 -10.55
C GLY A 58 4.88 18.47 -11.58
N ARG A 59 4.86 17.17 -11.23
CA ARG A 59 4.17 16.16 -12.04
C ARG A 59 2.68 16.31 -11.78
N SER A 60 1.99 16.96 -12.72
CA SER A 60 0.53 16.95 -12.77
C SER A 60 0.06 15.50 -12.63
N ALA A 61 -0.72 15.24 -11.59
CA ALA A 61 -1.38 13.95 -11.49
C ALA A 61 -2.29 13.77 -12.70
N PRO A 62 -2.58 12.52 -13.11
CA PRO A 62 -3.57 12.29 -14.14
C PRO A 62 -4.85 13.05 -13.77
N GLU A 63 -5.31 13.93 -14.66
CA GLU A 63 -6.42 14.89 -14.43
C GLU A 63 -7.66 14.23 -13.81
N ARG A 64 -7.87 12.96 -14.14
CA ARG A 64 -8.99 12.10 -13.75
C ARG A 64 -9.01 11.62 -12.29
N PHE A 65 -8.22 12.20 -11.38
CA PHE A 65 -8.29 11.89 -9.94
C PHE A 65 -8.91 13.03 -9.15
N GLY A 66 -10.15 12.83 -8.74
CA GLY A 66 -10.99 13.74 -7.95
C GLY A 66 -12.40 13.17 -7.85
N LEU A 67 -13.22 13.72 -6.96
CA LEU A 67 -14.66 13.43 -6.97
C LEU A 67 -15.36 14.45 -7.85
N ASP A 68 -15.85 13.99 -8.99
CA ASP A 68 -16.77 14.71 -9.88
C ASP A 68 -17.78 13.71 -10.47
N TYR A 69 -18.72 14.21 -11.29
CA TYR A 69 -19.71 13.37 -11.94
C TYR A 69 -19.07 12.31 -12.86
N GLY A 70 -18.08 12.70 -13.68
CA GLY A 70 -17.48 11.83 -14.68
C GLY A 70 -16.68 10.67 -14.07
N SER A 71 -15.88 10.95 -13.05
CA SER A 71 -15.10 9.97 -12.29
C SER A 71 -15.99 8.97 -11.56
N LEU A 72 -17.07 9.42 -10.92
CA LEU A 72 -18.01 8.53 -10.24
C LEU A 72 -18.84 7.71 -11.25
N LEU A 73 -19.23 8.28 -12.39
CA LEU A 73 -19.87 7.56 -13.49
C LEU A 73 -18.97 6.46 -14.06
N ILE A 74 -17.70 6.77 -14.35
CA ILE A 74 -16.72 5.77 -14.81
C ILE A 74 -16.55 4.65 -13.78
N PHE A 75 -16.52 4.99 -12.49
CA PHE A 75 -16.47 4.00 -11.42
C PHE A 75 -17.72 3.11 -11.41
N ALA A 76 -18.91 3.69 -11.49
CA ALA A 76 -20.18 2.96 -11.52
C ALA A 76 -20.26 2.01 -12.72
N GLN A 77 -19.88 2.47 -13.92
CA GLN A 77 -19.82 1.67 -15.13
C GLN A 77 -18.84 0.50 -15.01
N ARG A 78 -17.64 0.72 -14.42
CA ARG A 78 -16.64 -0.34 -14.20
C ARG A 78 -17.12 -1.40 -13.23
N CYS A 79 -17.88 -1.01 -12.22
CA CYS A 79 -18.51 -1.95 -11.29
C CYS A 79 -19.77 -2.60 -11.89
N GLY A 80 -20.27 -2.07 -13.02
CA GLY A 80 -21.51 -2.47 -13.66
C GLY A 80 -22.73 -2.22 -12.79
N LEU A 81 -22.78 -1.04 -12.17
CA LEU A 81 -23.93 -0.58 -11.39
C LEU A 81 -25.00 -0.01 -12.34
N GLU A 82 -26.26 -0.32 -12.04
CA GLU A 82 -27.42 0.26 -12.72
C GLU A 82 -27.82 1.57 -12.03
N SER A 83 -26.95 2.59 -12.11
CA SER A 83 -27.19 3.91 -11.49
C SER A 83 -27.74 4.93 -12.49
N THR A 84 -28.68 5.76 -12.07
CA THR A 84 -29.15 6.89 -12.88
C THR A 84 -28.21 8.09 -12.77
N ALA A 85 -28.29 9.04 -13.72
CA ALA A 85 -27.53 10.28 -13.64
C ALA A 85 -27.85 11.08 -12.37
N ALA A 86 -29.12 11.07 -11.94
CA ALA A 86 -29.59 11.73 -10.73
C ALA A 86 -28.97 11.11 -9.46
N ASP A 87 -28.80 9.78 -9.40
CA ASP A 87 -28.17 9.11 -8.27
C ASP A 87 -26.70 9.52 -8.13
N ILE A 88 -25.97 9.57 -9.23
CA ILE A 88 -24.56 9.96 -9.27
C ILE A 88 -24.40 11.41 -8.83
N GLN A 89 -25.20 12.33 -9.40
CA GLN A 89 -25.17 13.74 -9.03
C GLN A 89 -25.50 13.96 -7.55
N ARG A 90 -26.57 13.31 -7.06
CA ARG A 90 -26.97 13.33 -5.64
C ARG A 90 -25.82 12.87 -4.75
N GLN A 91 -25.15 11.76 -5.11
CA GLN A 91 -24.06 11.23 -4.30
C GLN A 91 -22.82 12.13 -4.32
N VAL A 92 -22.46 12.71 -5.47
CA VAL A 92 -21.35 13.67 -5.57
C VAL A 92 -21.62 14.86 -4.65
N ALA A 93 -22.82 15.46 -4.75
CA ALA A 93 -23.21 16.59 -3.91
C ALA A 93 -23.20 16.23 -2.41
N ALA A 94 -23.79 15.09 -2.03
CA ALA A 94 -23.82 14.62 -0.65
C ALA A 94 -22.41 14.41 -0.07
N THR A 95 -21.51 13.82 -0.86
CA THR A 95 -20.14 13.54 -0.42
C THR A 95 -19.31 14.82 -0.29
N MET A 96 -19.45 15.76 -1.23
CA MET A 96 -18.79 17.07 -1.14
C MET A 96 -19.29 17.86 0.08
N LYS A 97 -20.61 17.87 0.34
CA LYS A 97 -21.21 18.50 1.53
C LYS A 97 -20.64 17.89 2.81
N TRP A 98 -20.61 16.55 2.91
CA TRP A 98 -20.04 15.86 4.07
C TRP A 98 -18.54 16.16 4.26
N ARG A 99 -17.74 16.16 3.17
CA ARG A 99 -16.31 16.49 3.24
C ARG A 99 -16.05 17.91 3.71
N ALA A 100 -16.88 18.86 3.28
CA ALA A 100 -16.80 20.26 3.72
C ALA A 100 -17.09 20.38 5.22
N ALA A 101 -18.21 19.80 5.67
CA ALA A 101 -18.59 19.78 7.08
C ALA A 101 -17.52 19.11 7.97
N GLU A 102 -17.00 17.96 7.53
CA GLU A 102 -15.98 17.22 8.29
C GLU A 102 -14.64 17.96 8.33
N SER A 103 -14.26 18.64 7.24
CA SER A 103 -13.05 19.47 7.22
C SER A 103 -13.18 20.67 8.15
N ALA A 104 -14.36 21.30 8.21
CA ALA A 104 -14.66 22.38 9.15
C ALA A 104 -14.59 21.88 10.60
N ARG A 105 -15.22 20.74 10.91
CA ARG A 105 -15.22 20.13 12.25
C ARG A 105 -13.80 19.80 12.76
N ILE A 106 -12.92 19.31 11.89
CA ILE A 106 -11.52 18.96 12.26
C ILE A 106 -10.61 20.21 12.24
N GLY A 107 -11.03 21.31 11.61
CA GLY A 107 -10.19 22.50 11.40
C GLY A 107 -9.06 22.30 10.39
N ARG A 108 -9.16 21.27 9.52
CA ARG A 108 -8.19 21.00 8.44
C ARG A 108 -8.83 20.16 7.33
N ALA A 109 -8.25 20.23 6.13
CA ALA A 109 -8.75 19.45 4.98
C ALA A 109 -8.77 17.93 5.26
N HIS A 110 -9.95 17.32 5.20
CA HIS A 110 -10.16 15.91 5.49
C HIS A 110 -10.07 15.05 4.22
N HIS A 111 -8.91 14.43 4.01
CA HIS A 111 -8.63 13.55 2.86
C HIS A 111 -8.45 12.07 3.22
N ALA A 112 -8.84 11.65 4.42
CA ALA A 112 -8.76 10.24 4.77
C ALA A 112 -9.77 9.44 3.93
N PRO A 113 -9.36 8.31 3.32
CA PRO A 113 -10.30 7.38 2.71
C PRO A 113 -11.11 6.68 3.80
N MET A 114 -12.30 6.20 3.43
CA MET A 114 -13.13 5.35 4.28
C MET A 114 -12.33 4.17 4.84
N ALA A 115 -12.56 3.84 6.10
CA ALA A 115 -11.91 2.72 6.75
C ALA A 115 -12.27 1.40 6.04
N PRO A 116 -11.31 0.47 5.84
CA PRO A 116 -11.55 -0.80 5.16
C PRO A 116 -12.75 -1.60 5.70
N ASP A 117 -12.95 -1.57 7.02
CA ASP A 117 -13.99 -2.37 7.69
C ASP A 117 -15.38 -1.76 7.50
N THR A 118 -15.46 -0.43 7.41
CA THR A 118 -16.67 0.28 7.01
C THR A 118 -17.05 -0.07 5.57
N ILE A 119 -16.07 -0.10 4.66
CA ILE A 119 -16.30 -0.52 3.26
C ILE A 119 -16.82 -1.96 3.22
N GLY A 120 -16.17 -2.88 3.94
CA GLY A 120 -16.56 -4.28 4.02
C GLY A 120 -18.00 -4.48 4.51
N ARG A 121 -18.40 -3.71 5.53
CA ARG A 121 -19.75 -3.73 6.10
C ARG A 121 -20.81 -3.18 5.16
N LEU A 122 -20.56 -2.01 4.56
CA LEU A 122 -21.50 -1.38 3.64
C LEU A 122 -21.75 -2.24 2.39
N LEU A 123 -20.72 -2.92 1.88
CA LEU A 123 -20.83 -3.71 0.65
C LEU A 123 -21.13 -5.20 0.88
N GLY A 124 -21.38 -5.61 2.14
CA GLY A 124 -21.67 -7.01 2.47
C GLY A 124 -20.55 -7.98 2.07
N VAL A 125 -19.29 -7.57 2.21
CA VAL A 125 -18.12 -8.31 1.71
C VAL A 125 -17.82 -9.52 2.59
N THR A 126 -18.04 -10.73 2.09
CA THR A 126 -17.62 -11.94 2.80
C THR A 126 -16.12 -12.23 2.61
N GLU A 127 -15.55 -13.10 3.45
CA GLU A 127 -14.15 -13.53 3.28
C GLU A 127 -13.91 -14.22 1.94
N ASP A 128 -14.89 -14.97 1.44
CA ASP A 128 -14.83 -15.66 0.17
C ASP A 128 -14.86 -14.69 -1.00
N ASP A 129 -15.75 -13.68 -0.97
CA ASP A 129 -15.78 -12.61 -1.97
C ASP A 129 -14.41 -11.89 -2.02
N ARG A 130 -13.88 -11.53 -0.84
CA ARG A 130 -12.58 -10.84 -0.73
C ARG A 130 -11.45 -11.66 -1.32
N ARG A 131 -11.43 -12.96 -1.02
CA ARG A 131 -10.41 -13.90 -1.49
C ARG A 131 -10.48 -14.07 -3.00
N ALA A 132 -11.68 -14.32 -3.53
CA ALA A 132 -11.91 -14.47 -4.96
C ALA A 132 -11.52 -13.19 -5.74
N ALA A 133 -11.86 -12.02 -5.21
CA ALA A 133 -11.53 -10.72 -5.83
C ALA A 133 -10.07 -10.29 -5.63
N ARG A 134 -9.32 -10.96 -4.75
CA ARG A 134 -8.00 -10.53 -4.24
C ARG A 134 -8.05 -9.08 -3.74
N ALA A 135 -9.12 -8.73 -3.02
CA ALA A 135 -9.42 -7.38 -2.55
C ALA A 135 -8.89 -7.14 -1.12
N TRP A 136 -7.59 -7.38 -0.90
CA TRP A 136 -7.01 -7.44 0.45
C TRP A 136 -7.04 -6.12 1.24
N ARG A 137 -7.32 -4.99 0.58
CA ARG A 137 -7.41 -3.67 1.22
C ARG A 137 -8.81 -3.36 1.74
N ILE A 138 -9.79 -4.22 1.46
CA ILE A 138 -11.18 -4.10 1.90
C ILE A 138 -11.39 -5.04 3.09
N GLY A 139 -12.10 -4.57 4.11
CA GLY A 139 -12.51 -5.38 5.25
C GLY A 139 -13.57 -6.41 4.86
N THR A 140 -13.95 -7.26 5.81
CA THR A 140 -15.00 -8.27 5.61
C THR A 140 -16.05 -8.17 6.69
N ILE A 141 -17.28 -8.59 6.38
CA ILE A 141 -18.32 -8.77 7.38
C ILE A 141 -17.95 -9.94 8.29
N GLY A 142 -18.14 -9.77 9.61
CA GLY A 142 -17.87 -10.81 10.61
C GLY A 142 -16.40 -11.07 10.95
N GLY A 143 -15.44 -10.51 10.23
CA GLY A 143 -14.01 -10.68 10.52
C GLY A 143 -13.46 -9.60 11.46
N SER A 144 -13.05 -9.96 12.68
CA SER A 144 -12.31 -9.02 13.54
C SER A 144 -10.98 -8.61 12.88
N LYS A 145 -10.43 -7.47 13.32
CA LYS A 145 -9.10 -7.04 12.88
C LYS A 145 -8.03 -8.04 13.29
N GLU A 146 -8.12 -8.64 14.50
CA GLU A 146 -7.18 -9.69 14.91
C GLU A 146 -7.31 -10.94 14.04
N ALA A 147 -8.53 -11.38 13.74
CA ALA A 147 -8.76 -12.58 12.92
C ALA A 147 -8.11 -12.46 11.55
N ARG A 148 -8.22 -11.29 10.90
CA ARG A 148 -7.55 -11.01 9.61
C ARG A 148 -6.03 -10.97 9.74
N ALA A 149 -5.52 -10.39 10.82
CA ALA A 149 -4.08 -10.34 11.08
C ALA A 149 -3.52 -11.75 11.29
N GLU A 150 -4.21 -12.62 12.03
CA GLU A 150 -3.77 -13.99 12.25
C GLU A 150 -3.85 -14.82 10.96
N ALA A 151 -4.92 -14.67 10.16
CA ALA A 151 -5.01 -15.30 8.84
C ALA A 151 -3.90 -14.81 7.88
N ALA A 152 -3.49 -13.54 7.96
CA ALA A 152 -2.36 -13.03 7.20
C ALA A 152 -1.03 -13.64 7.64
N LYS A 153 -0.79 -13.75 8.96
CA LYS A 153 0.39 -14.43 9.51
C LYS A 153 0.43 -15.88 9.07
N GLU A 154 -0.68 -16.60 9.16
CA GLU A 154 -0.74 -18.02 8.80
C GLU A 154 -0.42 -18.26 7.33
N ARG A 155 -0.97 -17.43 6.43
CA ARG A 155 -0.61 -17.47 5.00
C ARG A 155 0.87 -17.15 4.75
N ASP A 156 1.44 -16.20 5.47
CA ASP A 156 2.87 -15.90 5.35
C ASP A 156 3.74 -17.07 5.86
N ARG A 157 3.35 -17.70 6.97
CA ARG A 157 3.98 -18.93 7.49
C ARG A 157 3.91 -20.05 6.45
N ALA A 158 2.74 -20.30 5.87
CA ALA A 158 2.53 -21.31 4.83
C ALA A 158 3.37 -21.03 3.57
N ARG A 159 3.35 -19.80 3.06
CA ARG A 159 4.16 -19.37 1.91
C ARG A 159 5.66 -19.54 2.16
N LYS A 160 6.14 -19.14 3.34
CA LYS A 160 7.55 -19.34 3.75
C LYS A 160 7.89 -20.81 3.90
N ALA A 161 6.97 -21.65 4.40
CA ALA A 161 7.17 -23.09 4.48
C ALA A 161 7.24 -23.72 3.08
N GLN A 162 6.36 -23.34 2.16
CA GLN A 162 6.38 -23.80 0.77
C GLN A 162 7.67 -23.39 0.07
N LYS A 163 8.06 -22.10 0.13
CA LYS A 163 9.31 -21.62 -0.46
C LYS A 163 10.54 -22.37 0.07
N ARG A 164 10.54 -22.75 1.35
CA ARG A 164 11.62 -23.58 1.93
C ARG A 164 11.65 -24.98 1.33
N ARG A 165 10.49 -25.62 1.15
CA ARG A 165 10.37 -26.94 0.50
C ARG A 165 10.84 -26.88 -0.96
N GLU A 166 10.40 -25.88 -1.71
CA GLU A 166 10.78 -25.68 -3.12
C GLU A 166 12.29 -25.44 -3.28
N ALA A 167 12.91 -24.72 -2.34
CA ALA A 167 14.34 -24.51 -2.31
C ALA A 167 15.14 -25.75 -1.84
N GLY A 168 14.49 -26.90 -1.59
CA GLY A 168 15.14 -28.09 -1.04
C GLY A 168 15.70 -27.91 0.38
N MET A 169 15.37 -26.79 1.05
CA MET A 169 15.80 -26.55 2.43
C MET A 169 14.95 -27.43 3.34
N SER A 170 15.50 -28.60 3.68
CA SER A 170 14.88 -29.47 4.69
C SER A 170 14.76 -28.70 6.01
N LYS A 171 13.74 -29.05 6.82
CA LYS A 171 13.73 -28.62 8.23
C LYS A 171 15.09 -29.02 8.80
N GLN A 172 15.71 -28.19 9.64
CA GLN A 172 17.05 -28.37 10.22
C GLN A 172 17.24 -29.67 11.06
N ALA A 173 16.91 -30.83 10.50
CA ALA A 173 17.10 -32.14 11.06
C ALA A 173 18.61 -32.40 11.23
N HIS A 174 19.42 -31.86 10.31
CA HIS A 174 20.88 -31.94 10.35
C HIS A 174 21.57 -30.70 10.94
N SER A 175 20.86 -29.78 11.63
CA SER A 175 21.61 -28.70 12.28
C SER A 175 22.47 -29.26 13.40
N LEU A 176 23.70 -28.76 13.51
CA LEU A 176 24.66 -29.14 14.54
C LEU A 176 24.07 -29.01 15.96
N SER A 177 23.12 -28.10 16.15
CA SER A 177 22.44 -27.95 17.44
C SER A 177 21.48 -29.08 17.78
N ARG A 178 20.91 -29.74 16.77
CA ARG A 178 19.98 -30.87 16.93
C ARG A 178 20.72 -32.20 16.96
N ILE A 179 21.76 -32.37 16.13
CA ILE A 179 22.67 -33.52 16.18
C ILE A 179 23.42 -33.54 17.54
N ALA A 180 23.70 -32.34 18.10
CA ALA A 180 24.33 -32.15 19.40
C ALA A 180 25.59 -33.02 19.60
N PRO A 181 26.57 -33.00 18.66
CA PRO A 181 27.72 -33.91 18.67
C PRO A 181 28.56 -33.80 19.96
N TRP A 182 28.58 -32.64 20.61
CA TRP A 182 29.26 -32.43 21.89
C TRP A 182 28.73 -33.33 23.01
N LYS A 183 27.45 -33.75 22.96
CA LYS A 183 26.89 -34.70 23.94
C LYS A 183 27.55 -36.06 23.81
N ALA A 184 27.79 -36.53 22.58
CA ALA A 184 28.48 -37.80 22.35
C ALA A 184 29.93 -37.78 22.85
N LEU A 185 30.55 -36.60 22.84
CA LEU A 185 31.91 -36.38 23.34
C LEU A 185 31.97 -36.02 24.83
N GLY A 186 30.85 -36.06 25.55
CA GLY A 186 30.79 -35.74 26.98
C GLY A 186 31.20 -34.31 27.32
N MET A 187 31.08 -33.36 26.39
CA MET A 187 31.52 -31.97 26.59
C MET A 187 30.38 -30.97 26.43
N SER A 188 30.57 -29.77 27.00
CA SER A 188 29.60 -28.68 26.83
C SER A 188 29.62 -28.12 25.40
N LYS A 189 28.48 -27.58 24.94
CA LYS A 189 28.37 -26.90 23.64
C LYS A 189 29.43 -25.80 23.47
N ALA A 190 29.62 -24.97 24.51
CA ALA A 190 30.58 -23.87 24.48
C ALA A 190 32.02 -24.38 24.34
N THR A 191 32.37 -25.43 25.09
CA THR A 191 33.69 -26.07 24.99
C THR A 191 33.93 -26.65 23.58
N TRP A 192 32.91 -27.27 22.98
CA TRP A 192 33.01 -27.83 21.63
C TRP A 192 33.28 -26.76 20.55
N TYR A 193 32.60 -25.61 20.61
CA TYR A 193 32.88 -24.49 19.70
C TYR A 193 34.26 -23.84 19.95
N ARG A 194 34.67 -23.69 21.22
CA ARG A 194 36.00 -23.13 21.57
C ARG A 194 37.15 -24.03 21.13
N ARG A 195 36.95 -25.35 21.16
CA ARG A 195 37.95 -26.35 20.72
C ARG A 195 37.93 -26.64 19.22
N GLY A 196 37.15 -25.89 18.42
CA GLY A 196 37.17 -26.03 16.97
C GLY A 196 36.43 -27.24 16.40
N LYS A 197 35.39 -27.74 17.11
CA LYS A 197 34.55 -28.88 16.67
C LYS A 197 35.31 -30.20 16.48
N PRO A 198 35.95 -30.74 17.54
CA PRO A 198 36.61 -32.04 17.49
C PRO A 198 35.59 -33.10 17.02
N GLY A 199 35.83 -33.75 15.88
CA GLY A 199 34.93 -34.74 15.26
C GLY A 199 34.58 -34.51 13.79
N GLU A 200 34.74 -33.29 13.24
CA GLU A 200 34.58 -33.03 11.79
C GLU A 200 35.88 -33.30 10.98
N THR A 201 36.99 -33.67 11.64
CA THR A 201 38.36 -33.56 11.09
C THR A 201 38.86 -34.80 10.31
N THR A 202 38.13 -35.89 10.16
CA THR A 202 38.72 -37.17 9.69
C THR A 202 38.48 -37.58 8.23
N LEU A 203 38.21 -36.67 7.26
CA LEU A 203 38.27 -37.02 5.81
C LEU A 203 38.68 -35.86 4.86
N SER A 204 39.57 -34.96 5.26
CA SER A 204 40.21 -34.04 4.29
C SER A 204 41.60 -33.57 4.73
N GLU A 205 42.56 -34.49 4.75
CA GLU A 205 43.93 -34.16 4.35
C GLU A 205 43.89 -34.04 2.82
N THR A 206 44.19 -32.94 2.15
CA THR A 206 45.45 -32.21 2.16
C THR A 206 45.23 -30.90 1.42
N THR A 207 45.35 -29.74 2.09
CA THR A 207 46.14 -28.59 1.60
C THR A 207 46.17 -27.50 2.67
N LEU A 208 47.34 -27.38 3.26
CA LEU A 208 47.76 -26.27 4.10
C LEU A 208 47.54 -24.93 3.37
N SER A 209 46.84 -23.99 4.00
CA SER A 209 47.03 -22.57 3.70
C SER A 209 47.03 -21.78 4.99
N VAL A 210 48.26 -21.46 5.40
CA VAL A 210 48.60 -20.53 6.46
C VAL A 210 48.12 -19.14 6.07
N HIS A 211 47.16 -18.60 6.80
CA HIS A 211 47.10 -17.15 7.00
C HIS A 211 46.52 -16.81 8.38
N ASN A 212 47.41 -16.86 9.37
CA ASN A 212 47.27 -16.05 10.57
C ASN A 212 47.47 -14.58 10.17
N LYS A 213 46.40 -13.79 10.17
CA LYS A 213 46.52 -12.35 10.43
C LYS A 213 45.78 -12.00 11.70
N CYS A 214 46.60 -11.90 12.74
CA CYS A 214 46.39 -11.08 13.92
C CYS A 214 45.93 -9.68 13.47
N GLY A 215 44.83 -9.21 14.06
CA GLY A 215 44.22 -7.92 13.72
C GLY A 215 43.09 -7.58 14.70
N GLU A 216 43.50 -7.11 15.87
CA GLU A 216 42.88 -5.98 16.56
C GLU A 216 41.41 -6.10 16.98
N THR A 217 41.22 -6.61 18.19
CA THR A 217 39.99 -6.54 18.97
C THR A 217 39.67 -5.09 19.32
N THR A 218 38.77 -4.45 18.57
CA THR A 218 38.01 -3.29 19.07
C THR A 218 36.73 -3.78 19.73
N LEU A 219 36.71 -3.68 21.07
CA LEU A 219 35.53 -3.84 21.91
C LEU A 219 34.47 -2.82 21.49
N SER A 220 33.40 -3.26 20.84
CA SER A 220 32.16 -2.48 20.74
C SER A 220 31.15 -3.07 21.71
N VAL A 221 31.08 -2.44 22.88
CA VAL A 221 29.98 -2.55 23.83
C VAL A 221 28.76 -1.95 23.15
N HIS A 222 27.79 -2.78 22.80
CA HIS A 222 26.43 -2.32 22.51
C HIS A 222 25.49 -2.87 23.56
N ASN A 223 24.85 -1.89 24.20
CA ASN A 223 24.11 -1.99 25.44
C ASN A 223 22.94 -2.95 25.32
N ILE A 224 22.87 -3.80 26.34
CA ILE A 224 21.64 -4.36 26.86
C ILE A 224 20.94 -3.19 27.55
N GLU A 225 19.90 -2.64 26.93
CA GLU A 225 18.86 -1.96 27.69
C GLU A 225 17.56 -2.74 27.53
N ASP A 226 17.30 -3.37 28.65
CA ASP A 226 16.14 -4.11 29.07
C ASP A 226 14.85 -3.28 29.02
N THR A 227 13.79 -4.01 28.71
CA THR A 227 12.46 -3.91 29.32
C THR A 227 12.16 -2.71 30.23
N ALA A 228 11.39 -1.75 29.73
CA ALA A 228 10.40 -1.00 30.51
C ALA A 228 9.46 -0.21 29.58
N ASN A 229 8.35 -0.82 29.14
CA ASN A 229 7.19 -0.03 28.74
C ASN A 229 5.87 -0.82 28.87
N ALA A 230 5.59 -1.21 30.10
CA ALA A 230 4.32 -1.77 30.53
C ALA A 230 3.91 -1.10 31.85
N SER A 231 3.56 0.19 31.81
CA SER A 231 2.77 0.92 32.83
C SER A 231 2.65 2.40 32.46
N ALA A 232 1.73 2.75 31.55
CA ALA A 232 1.30 4.14 31.34
C ALA A 232 -0.04 4.22 30.57
N ARG A 233 -1.02 3.38 30.95
CA ARG A 233 -2.41 3.49 30.46
C ARG A 233 -3.40 3.30 31.62
N SER A 234 -3.31 4.20 32.57
CA SER A 234 -4.38 4.48 33.53
C SER A 234 -4.33 5.98 33.84
N ALA A 235 -5.49 6.62 33.91
CA ALA A 235 -5.73 8.06 34.11
C ALA A 235 -5.71 8.94 32.84
N LEU A 236 -6.85 8.98 32.15
CA LEU A 236 -7.44 10.21 31.58
C LEU A 236 -8.89 9.92 31.15
N GLU A 237 -9.72 9.60 32.14
CA GLU A 237 -11.16 9.86 32.10
C GLU A 237 -11.40 11.09 32.97
N ALA A 238 -11.71 12.22 32.34
CA ALA A 238 -12.38 13.36 32.96
C ALA A 238 -12.89 14.29 31.84
N ASP A 239 -14.21 14.40 31.80
CA ASP A 239 -15.02 15.57 31.48
C ASP A 239 -14.70 16.39 30.22
N CYS A 240 -15.59 16.23 29.24
CA CYS A 240 -15.90 17.33 28.32
C CYS A 240 -17.41 17.35 28.06
N SER A 241 -18.12 17.99 28.98
CA SER A 241 -19.48 18.48 28.80
C SER A 241 -19.50 19.47 27.65
N ILE A 242 -20.08 19.07 26.51
CA ILE A 242 -20.41 19.99 25.42
C ILE A 242 -21.86 20.41 25.63
N SER A 243 -22.01 21.68 26.00
CA SER A 243 -23.24 22.45 26.06
C SER A 243 -23.85 22.65 24.68
N ASP A 244 -25.16 22.47 24.60
CA ASP A 244 -26.03 22.81 23.48
C ASP A 244 -25.91 24.30 23.12
N ALA A 245 -25.65 24.57 21.85
CA ALA A 245 -25.80 25.89 21.26
C ALA A 245 -26.62 25.73 19.97
N GLU A 246 -27.92 25.98 20.09
CA GLU A 246 -28.82 26.14 18.96
C GLU A 246 -28.44 27.41 18.19
N GLY A 247 -27.90 27.21 16.98
CA GLY A 247 -27.56 28.26 16.04
C GLY A 247 -28.54 28.22 14.87
N ASP A 248 -29.54 29.08 14.94
CA ASP A 248 -30.54 29.38 13.93
C ASP A 248 -29.86 29.91 12.65
N ILE A 249 -29.87 29.11 11.57
CA ILE A 249 -29.33 29.50 10.26
C ILE A 249 -30.49 29.88 9.34
N SER A 250 -30.73 31.19 9.33
CA SER A 250 -31.58 31.93 8.42
C SER A 250 -31.43 31.50 6.96
N ALA A 251 -32.57 31.26 6.32
CA ALA A 251 -32.72 31.06 4.89
C ALA A 251 -32.25 32.30 4.13
N GLY A 252 -31.34 32.12 3.16
CA GLY A 252 -30.86 33.18 2.29
C GLY A 252 -30.45 32.64 0.92
N ASP A 253 -31.20 33.08 -0.09
CA ASP A 253 -30.91 33.12 -1.52
C ASP A 253 -30.52 31.85 -2.28
N SER A 254 -31.55 31.28 -2.93
CA SER A 254 -31.44 30.38 -4.06
C SER A 254 -31.02 31.16 -5.32
N LEU A 255 -29.78 30.96 -5.77
CA LEU A 255 -29.36 31.38 -7.11
C LEU A 255 -29.93 30.41 -8.16
N PRO A 256 -30.50 30.90 -9.28
CA PRO A 256 -31.02 30.05 -10.34
C PRO A 256 -29.86 29.36 -11.09
N ALA A 257 -29.95 28.03 -11.21
CA ALA A 257 -29.04 27.24 -12.02
C ALA A 257 -29.26 27.55 -13.52
N PRO A 258 -28.20 27.72 -14.34
CA PRO A 258 -28.36 27.93 -15.77
C PRO A 258 -28.74 26.61 -16.45
N ALA A 259 -29.99 26.50 -16.91
CA ALA A 259 -30.54 25.34 -17.62
C ALA A 259 -30.01 25.15 -19.06
N ALA A 260 -29.01 25.94 -19.49
CA ALA A 260 -28.59 25.99 -20.89
C ALA A 260 -27.61 24.88 -21.34
N ASP A 261 -27.02 24.10 -20.43
CA ASP A 261 -25.81 23.32 -20.77
C ASP A 261 -26.05 21.82 -21.09
N ALA A 262 -27.25 21.29 -20.80
CA ALA A 262 -27.51 19.86 -20.97
C ALA A 262 -27.68 19.45 -22.45
N ALA A 263 -28.28 20.31 -23.27
CA ALA A 263 -28.49 20.06 -24.69
C ALA A 263 -27.18 20.19 -25.49
N GLU A 264 -26.34 21.16 -25.14
CA GLU A 264 -25.03 21.36 -25.78
C GLU A 264 -24.07 20.20 -25.48
N LEU A 265 -24.07 19.70 -24.24
CA LEU A 265 -23.29 18.52 -23.86
C LEU A 265 -23.75 17.25 -24.60
N ALA A 266 -25.06 17.07 -24.78
CA ALA A 266 -25.62 15.94 -25.52
C ALA A 266 -25.21 15.95 -27.00
N GLU A 267 -25.22 17.13 -27.63
CA GLU A 267 -24.83 17.30 -29.03
C GLU A 267 -23.32 17.11 -29.24
N ARG A 268 -22.50 17.57 -28.30
CA ARG A 268 -21.05 17.35 -28.29
C ARG A 268 -20.69 15.85 -28.21
N LEU A 269 -21.43 15.08 -27.41
CA LEU A 269 -21.23 13.63 -27.30
C LEU A 269 -21.68 12.87 -28.56
N ARG A 270 -22.71 13.36 -29.28
CA ARG A 270 -23.11 12.79 -30.59
C ARG A 270 -22.02 12.99 -31.65
N ARG A 271 -21.42 14.19 -31.74
CA ARG A 271 -20.31 14.44 -32.66
C ARG A 271 -19.12 13.51 -32.42
N MET A 272 -18.74 13.30 -31.16
CA MET A 272 -17.64 12.38 -30.81
C MET A 272 -17.89 10.91 -31.18
N ARG A 273 -19.16 10.48 -31.31
CA ARG A 273 -19.51 9.11 -31.71
C ARG A 273 -19.65 8.93 -33.22
N ALA A 274 -19.99 9.99 -33.95
CA ALA A 274 -20.22 9.94 -35.39
C ALA A 274 -18.92 10.06 -36.21
N GLU A 275 -17.81 10.48 -35.59
CA GLU A 275 -16.53 10.61 -36.28
C GLU A 275 -15.89 9.21 -36.49
N PRO A 276 -15.77 8.72 -37.73
CA PRO A 276 -15.16 7.43 -37.99
C PRO A 276 -13.69 7.50 -37.56
N ALA A 277 -13.25 6.49 -36.78
CA ALA A 277 -11.88 6.41 -36.32
C ALA A 277 -10.91 6.55 -37.52
N PRO A 278 -9.88 7.41 -37.43
CA PRO A 278 -8.94 7.58 -38.51
C PRO A 278 -8.33 6.22 -38.89
N PRO A 279 -8.10 5.95 -40.19
CA PRO A 279 -7.52 4.70 -40.64
C PRO A 279 -6.21 4.47 -39.90
N ARG A 280 -6.07 3.29 -39.28
CA ARG A 280 -4.84 2.95 -38.56
C ARG A 280 -3.68 2.95 -39.56
N PRO A 281 -2.56 3.63 -39.26
CA PRO A 281 -1.39 3.53 -40.11
C PRO A 281 -0.96 2.05 -40.20
N PRO A 282 -0.50 1.60 -41.38
CA PRO A 282 -0.05 0.23 -41.57
C PRO A 282 1.08 -0.06 -40.57
N LEU A 283 0.95 -1.19 -39.86
CA LEU A 283 1.98 -1.65 -38.93
C LEU A 283 3.26 -1.91 -39.73
N PRO A 284 4.41 -1.36 -39.31
CA PRO A 284 5.67 -1.66 -39.97
C PRO A 284 5.95 -3.17 -39.89
N PRO A 285 6.40 -3.80 -40.98
CA PRO A 285 6.78 -5.21 -40.98
C PRO A 285 8.04 -5.38 -40.12
N GLY A 286 7.84 -5.73 -38.84
CA GLY A 286 8.92 -5.84 -37.86
C GLY A 286 8.37 -6.25 -36.50
N GLY A 287 7.90 -7.49 -36.40
CA GLY A 287 7.26 -8.05 -35.21
C GLY A 287 8.10 -7.94 -33.94
N LEU A 288 7.39 -7.72 -32.83
CA LEU A 288 7.86 -7.64 -31.43
C LEU A 288 8.62 -8.88 -30.92
N ALA A 289 8.91 -9.87 -31.77
CA ALA A 289 9.62 -11.09 -31.42
C ALA A 289 11.17 -10.94 -31.41
N ALA A 290 11.74 -9.88 -32.01
CA ALA A 290 13.20 -9.76 -32.16
C ALA A 290 13.93 -8.97 -31.04
N ARG A 291 13.22 -8.39 -30.07
CA ARG A 291 13.83 -7.48 -29.06
C ARG A 291 14.12 -8.10 -27.69
N ALA A 292 14.00 -9.42 -27.52
CA ALA A 292 14.15 -10.07 -26.22
C ALA A 292 15.57 -10.58 -25.87
N LEU A 293 16.58 -10.44 -26.75
CA LEU A 293 17.89 -11.11 -26.56
C LEU A 293 19.14 -10.23 -26.60
N ALA A 294 19.01 -8.91 -26.53
CA ALA A 294 20.18 -8.04 -26.44
C ALA A 294 20.08 -7.09 -25.25
N THR A 295 20.77 -7.42 -24.16
CA THR A 295 21.47 -6.54 -23.18
C THR A 295 21.36 -7.01 -21.73
N ILE A 296 22.13 -8.06 -21.38
CA ILE A 296 22.70 -8.19 -20.03
C ILE A 296 24.20 -8.41 -20.21
N ARG A 297 24.95 -7.32 -20.44
CA ARG A 297 26.42 -7.31 -20.33
C ARG A 297 26.75 -6.42 -19.13
N LYS A 298 27.18 -7.05 -18.03
CA LYS A 298 27.69 -6.36 -16.84
C LYS A 298 28.87 -5.46 -17.26
N PRO A 299 28.89 -4.16 -16.92
CA PRO A 299 30.12 -3.40 -17.01
C PRO A 299 31.09 -3.89 -15.93
N GLN A 300 32.27 -4.32 -16.36
CA GLN A 300 33.46 -4.46 -15.53
C GLN A 300 33.75 -3.11 -14.86
N GLN A 301 33.75 -3.08 -13.53
CA GLN A 301 34.16 -1.91 -12.76
C GLN A 301 35.68 -1.77 -12.89
N GLY A 302 36.10 -0.87 -13.78
CA GLY A 302 37.47 -0.35 -13.79
C GLY A 302 37.68 0.56 -12.58
N ALA A 303 38.68 0.24 -11.77
CA ALA A 303 39.19 1.08 -10.71
C ALA A 303 39.77 2.38 -11.30
N GLY A 304 39.03 3.47 -11.15
CA GLY A 304 39.50 4.82 -11.46
C GLY A 304 39.69 5.61 -10.16
N ALA A 305 40.93 5.65 -9.67
CA ALA A 305 41.34 6.53 -8.60
C ALA A 305 41.32 7.99 -9.10
N LEU A 306 40.42 8.80 -8.55
CA LEU A 306 40.50 10.25 -8.64
C LEU A 306 40.45 10.82 -7.22
N GLY A 307 41.63 11.21 -6.75
CA GLY A 307 41.82 11.95 -5.52
C GLY A 307 41.07 13.29 -5.58
N ARG A 308 40.18 13.51 -4.62
CA ARG A 308 39.69 14.84 -4.30
C ARG A 308 40.50 15.37 -3.13
N ALA A 309 41.36 16.34 -3.43
CA ALA A 309 42.00 17.20 -2.44
C ALA A 309 40.94 17.88 -1.58
N ARG A 310 41.12 17.84 -0.26
CA ARG A 310 40.33 18.63 0.70
C ARG A 310 40.93 20.05 0.76
N PRO A 311 40.14 21.12 0.64
CA PRO A 311 40.63 22.47 0.93
C PRO A 311 40.85 22.63 2.43
N GLY A 312 41.99 23.25 2.77
CA GLY A 312 42.47 23.45 4.13
C GLY A 312 41.58 24.38 4.95
N VAL A 313 41.44 24.03 6.22
CA VAL A 313 40.86 24.88 7.27
C VAL A 313 41.96 25.82 7.74
N GLY A 314 41.82 27.11 7.42
CA GLY A 314 42.67 28.17 7.95
C GLY A 314 42.43 28.35 9.45
N LYS A 315 43.52 28.30 10.23
CA LYS A 315 43.55 28.78 11.62
C LYS A 315 43.60 30.30 11.59
N VAL A 316 42.65 30.94 12.29
CA VAL A 316 42.76 32.35 12.68
C VAL A 316 43.43 32.35 14.05
N ALA A 317 44.63 32.96 14.12
CA ALA A 317 45.30 33.28 15.36
C ALA A 317 44.65 34.54 15.95
N ALA A 318 44.41 34.51 17.26
CA ALA A 318 44.07 35.67 18.06
C ALA A 318 45.35 36.23 18.68
N GLU A 319 45.57 37.52 18.49
CA GLU A 319 46.32 38.42 19.37
C GLU A 319 45.40 39.61 19.68
#